data_AF-J9VTZ7-F1
#
_entry.id   AF-J9VTZ7-F1
#
_cell.length_a   1.000
_cell.length_b   1.000
_cell.length_c   1.000
_cell.angle_alpha   90.00
_cell.angle_beta   90.00
_cell.angle_gamma   90.00
#
_symmetry.space_group_name_H-M   'P 1'
#
loop_
_entity.id
_entity.type
_entity.pdbx_description
1 polymer ?
#
loop_
_entity_poly.entity_id
_entity_poly.type
_entity_poly.pdbx_seq_one_letter_code
_entity_poly.pdbx_strand_id
1 'polypeptide(L)'
;MAPPLTRPLRSLNPAARHLARCASTAASQSSSAPPPPSDPQSSEHSPLPRPAFSVPYTPVPRLPGFPNSFKSPSHKHYNYPTPLFNSPPTEKMPDTLAEQSQAKKETKLAAVSGLSREELRNLCRFTVRSTKVQHMTKKGKMASQQAYVVVGHPEKGLVGLGRGRGHSHAAAQDDGFQKAVLNMDYVNRYEERTLWGEGKDLQGKWGAAKVHLRARPPGFGLMVPPMIHRVFTACGIKDASAMIVGSRNRPDVLKATIQVLHGGGNPSGFGTGIFGKKGPRENKGRGMRSKDEIERERGRYGVDVGRRI
;
A
#
# COMPACT_ATOMS: atom_id res chain seq x y z
N MET A 1 54.91 26.11 28.68
CA MET A 1 54.36 27.28 27.96
C MET A 1 52.89 27.03 27.66
N ALA A 2 52.03 27.96 28.11
CA ALA A 2 50.58 28.10 27.89
C ALA A 2 49.61 27.07 28.53
N PRO A 3 48.42 27.51 29.02
CA PRO A 3 47.75 26.93 30.20
C PRO A 3 46.42 26.20 29.91
N PRO A 4 45.88 25.39 30.85
CA PRO A 4 44.49 24.94 30.79
C PRO A 4 43.54 26.05 31.28
N LEU A 5 42.60 26.46 30.42
CA LEU A 5 41.54 27.41 30.76
C LEU A 5 40.44 26.71 31.59
N THR A 6 40.36 27.08 32.86
CA THR A 6 39.16 26.92 33.70
C THR A 6 38.24 28.12 33.52
N ARG A 7 36.92 27.91 33.44
CA ARG A 7 35.94 28.75 34.13
C ARG A 7 34.59 28.04 34.34
N PRO A 8 33.91 28.26 35.48
CA PRO A 8 32.78 27.45 35.98
C PRO A 8 31.45 28.20 35.96
N LEU A 9 30.31 27.51 35.85
CA LEU A 9 28.94 27.98 36.16
C LEU A 9 28.03 26.73 36.25
N ARG A 10 27.07 26.52 37.15
CA ARG A 10 26.49 27.30 38.25
C ARG A 10 25.59 26.31 39.03
N SER A 11 25.73 26.23 40.34
CA SER A 11 24.82 25.50 41.22
C SER A 11 23.49 26.26 41.36
N LEU A 12 22.37 25.52 41.32
CA LEU A 12 21.12 25.96 41.92
C LEU A 12 20.52 24.76 42.68
N ASN A 13 20.31 25.02 43.97
CA ASN A 13 19.85 24.10 44.98
C ASN A 13 18.40 23.60 44.76
N PRO A 14 18.04 22.47 45.39
CA PRO A 14 16.75 21.83 45.24
C PRO A 14 15.69 22.50 46.12
N ALA A 15 14.55 22.85 45.53
CA ALA A 15 13.37 23.26 46.30
C ALA A 15 12.57 22.01 46.69
N ALA A 16 12.54 21.78 48.00
CA ALA A 16 11.71 20.81 48.69
C ALA A 16 10.22 20.98 48.38
N ARG A 17 9.50 19.86 48.25
CA ARG A 17 8.15 19.74 48.82
C ARG A 17 7.97 18.38 49.48
N HIS A 18 7.44 18.48 50.69
CA HIS A 18 7.26 17.47 51.71
C HIS A 18 6.43 16.27 51.28
N LEU A 19 6.96 15.09 51.63
CA LEU A 19 6.33 14.01 52.39
C LEU A 19 4.83 14.12 52.69
N ALA A 20 4.09 13.08 52.27
CA ALA A 20 3.22 12.36 53.19
C ALA A 20 3.27 10.85 52.85
N ARG A 21 3.75 10.10 53.84
CA ARG A 21 3.67 8.64 53.96
C ARG A 21 2.21 8.22 54.08
N CYS A 22 1.88 7.04 53.57
CA CYS A 22 1.21 6.00 54.34
C CYS A 22 1.40 4.67 53.61
N ALA A 23 2.23 3.81 54.22
CA ALA A 23 2.26 2.39 53.97
C ALA A 23 1.36 1.73 55.03
N SER A 24 0.49 0.82 54.59
CA SER A 24 -0.03 -0.25 55.44
C SER A 24 -0.08 -1.54 54.62
N THR A 25 0.87 -2.40 54.94
CA THR A 25 0.83 -3.86 54.73
C THR A 25 -0.37 -4.47 55.44
N ALA A 26 -1.10 -5.37 54.77
CA ALA A 26 -1.39 -6.72 55.28
C ALA A 26 -2.25 -7.56 54.31
N ALA A 27 -1.74 -8.78 54.09
CA ALA A 27 -2.47 -10.05 54.04
C ALA A 27 -3.40 -10.39 52.86
N SER A 28 -2.92 -11.40 52.14
CA SER A 28 -3.63 -12.40 51.34
C SER A 28 -4.80 -13.08 52.06
N GLN A 29 -5.96 -13.18 51.41
CA GLN A 29 -6.81 -14.38 51.49
C GLN A 29 -7.43 -14.67 50.12
N SER A 30 -7.14 -15.88 49.66
CA SER A 30 -7.74 -16.59 48.55
C SER A 30 -9.20 -16.93 48.84
N SER A 31 -10.12 -16.51 47.98
CA SER A 31 -11.45 -17.14 47.89
C SER A 31 -11.82 -17.36 46.43
N SER A 32 -11.96 -18.64 46.12
CA SER A 32 -12.43 -19.20 44.85
C SER A 32 -13.89 -18.84 44.64
N ALA A 33 -14.19 -18.04 43.62
CA ALA A 33 -15.55 -17.83 43.14
C ALA A 33 -15.89 -18.91 42.09
N PRO A 34 -17.04 -19.59 42.20
CA PRO A 34 -17.47 -20.57 41.20
C PRO A 34 -17.92 -19.88 39.89
N PRO A 35 -17.84 -20.57 38.74
CA PRO A 35 -18.24 -20.01 37.45
C PRO A 35 -19.76 -19.80 37.37
N PRO A 36 -20.24 -18.80 36.61
CA PRO A 36 -21.66 -18.60 36.38
C PRO A 36 -22.27 -19.75 35.55
N PRO A 37 -23.56 -20.08 35.76
CA PRO A 37 -24.22 -21.17 35.06
C PRO A 37 -24.36 -20.92 33.56
N SER A 38 -24.20 -22.00 32.79
CA SER A 38 -24.40 -22.06 31.34
C SER A 38 -25.89 -21.91 30.98
N ASP A 39 -26.23 -20.84 30.27
CA ASP A 39 -27.55 -20.66 29.68
C ASP A 39 -27.80 -21.71 28.58
N PRO A 40 -29.03 -22.26 28.48
CA PRO A 40 -29.38 -23.24 27.47
C PRO A 40 -29.43 -22.59 26.08
N GLN A 41 -29.03 -23.40 25.10
CA GLN A 41 -29.00 -23.13 23.67
C GLN A 41 -30.17 -22.26 23.19
N SER A 42 -29.86 -21.06 22.67
CA SER A 42 -30.77 -20.34 21.77
C SER A 42 -30.30 -20.54 20.33
N SER A 43 -31.16 -21.23 19.61
CA SER A 43 -31.14 -21.46 18.17
C SER A 43 -31.09 -20.16 17.36
N GLU A 44 -30.23 -20.15 16.35
CA GLU A 44 -30.37 -19.49 15.05
C GLU A 44 -31.18 -18.18 15.00
N HIS A 45 -30.53 -17.05 15.31
CA HIS A 45 -31.01 -15.75 14.85
C HIS A 45 -30.56 -15.52 13.40
N SER A 46 -31.46 -15.75 12.45
CA SER A 46 -31.37 -15.13 11.13
C SER A 46 -31.44 -13.61 11.28
N PRO A 47 -30.56 -12.83 10.62
CA PRO A 47 -30.65 -11.38 10.68
C PRO A 47 -31.81 -10.95 9.78
N LEU A 48 -32.96 -10.66 10.37
CA LEU A 48 -34.04 -9.97 9.65
C LEU A 48 -33.48 -8.66 9.06
N PRO A 49 -33.81 -8.33 7.80
CA PRO A 49 -33.36 -7.09 7.19
C PRO A 49 -33.90 -5.93 8.00
N ARG A 50 -33.01 -5.08 8.55
CA ARG A 50 -33.43 -3.82 9.14
C ARG A 50 -34.04 -2.98 8.01
N PRO A 51 -35.34 -2.65 8.04
CA PRO A 51 -35.90 -1.77 7.04
C PRO A 51 -35.16 -0.43 7.12
N ALA A 52 -34.92 0.18 5.96
CA ALA A 52 -34.41 1.54 5.90
C ALA A 52 -35.26 2.42 6.81
N PHE A 53 -34.61 3.29 7.60
CA PHE A 53 -35.28 4.17 8.55
C PHE A 53 -36.17 5.15 7.79
N SER A 54 -37.38 4.73 7.42
CA SER A 54 -38.45 5.60 6.96
C SER A 54 -39.08 6.17 8.22
N VAL A 55 -38.87 7.45 8.45
CA VAL A 55 -39.62 8.17 9.48
C VAL A 55 -41.10 7.90 9.22
N PRO A 56 -41.86 7.32 10.17
CA PRO A 56 -43.28 7.06 9.95
C PRO A 56 -43.96 8.41 9.70
N TYR A 57 -44.44 8.64 8.48
CA TYR A 57 -45.24 9.80 8.16
C TYR A 57 -46.60 9.62 8.80
N THR A 58 -46.81 10.28 9.93
CA THR A 58 -48.13 10.47 10.50
C THR A 58 -48.71 11.74 9.88
N PRO A 59 -49.73 11.67 9.01
CA PRO A 59 -50.41 12.88 8.56
C PRO A 59 -51.03 13.53 9.78
N VAL A 60 -50.61 14.75 10.11
CA VAL A 60 -51.22 15.53 11.19
C VAL A 60 -52.69 15.74 10.80
N PRO A 61 -53.66 15.21 11.56
CA PRO A 61 -55.08 15.36 11.22
C PRO A 61 -55.44 16.85 11.35
N ARG A 62 -55.99 17.43 10.28
CA ARG A 62 -56.46 18.82 10.32
C ARG A 62 -57.76 18.90 11.11
N LEU A 63 -57.94 19.98 11.89
CA LEU A 63 -59.18 20.22 12.62
C LEU A 63 -60.38 20.24 11.67
N PRO A 64 -61.51 19.61 12.05
CA PRO A 64 -62.76 19.69 11.29
C PRO A 64 -63.27 21.14 11.33
N GLY A 65 -63.07 21.88 10.24
CA GLY A 65 -63.45 23.29 10.12
C GLY A 65 -62.36 24.25 9.64
N PHE A 66 -61.14 23.79 9.36
CA PHE A 66 -60.12 24.66 8.75
C PHE A 66 -60.55 25.04 7.32
N PRO A 67 -60.77 26.34 7.01
CA PRO A 67 -61.31 26.76 5.73
C PRO A 67 -60.33 26.46 4.60
N ASN A 68 -60.71 25.52 3.72
CA ASN A 68 -59.98 25.16 2.52
C ASN A 68 -60.25 26.18 1.39
N SER A 69 -60.16 27.48 1.69
CA SER A 69 -60.65 28.54 0.77
C SER A 69 -59.65 28.94 -0.32
N PHE A 70 -58.38 28.54 -0.20
CA PHE A 70 -57.44 28.69 -1.32
C PHE A 70 -57.40 27.38 -2.11
N LYS A 71 -58.12 27.36 -3.24
CA LYS A 71 -57.75 26.54 -4.39
C LYS A 71 -56.39 27.04 -4.89
N SER A 72 -55.30 26.65 -4.25
CA SER A 72 -54.00 26.74 -4.91
C SER A 72 -54.11 25.88 -6.17
N PRO A 73 -53.62 26.34 -7.34
CA PRO A 73 -53.61 25.54 -8.55
C PRO A 73 -52.95 24.21 -8.21
N SER A 74 -53.70 23.13 -8.41
CA SER A 74 -53.41 21.78 -7.91
C SER A 74 -51.99 21.34 -8.24
N HIS A 75 -51.03 21.61 -7.35
CA HIS A 75 -49.68 21.08 -7.51
C HIS A 75 -49.75 19.62 -7.11
N LYS A 76 -49.78 18.73 -8.10
CA LYS A 76 -49.95 17.27 -7.97
C LYS A 76 -49.05 16.65 -6.90
N HIS A 77 -47.87 17.24 -6.69
CA HIS A 77 -46.88 16.85 -5.69
C HIS A 77 -47.25 17.07 -4.22
N TYR A 78 -48.20 17.97 -3.91
CA TYR A 78 -48.50 18.36 -2.52
C TYR A 78 -49.52 17.43 -1.83
N ASN A 79 -50.51 16.93 -2.60
CA ASN A 79 -51.54 16.01 -2.08
C ASN A 79 -51.17 14.54 -2.28
N TYR A 80 -50.32 14.24 -3.26
CA TYR A 80 -49.80 12.89 -3.54
C TYR A 80 -48.30 13.00 -3.84
N PRO A 81 -47.41 12.85 -2.84
CA PRO A 81 -45.97 12.88 -3.08
C PRO A 81 -45.54 11.60 -3.81
N THR A 82 -45.80 11.52 -5.11
CA THR A 82 -45.08 10.59 -5.98
C THR A 82 -43.64 11.07 -6.03
N PRO A 83 -42.65 10.23 -5.67
CA PRO A 83 -41.26 10.64 -5.78
C PRO A 83 -41.01 11.04 -7.24
N LEU A 84 -40.47 12.25 -7.45
CA LEU A 84 -40.19 12.81 -8.78
C LEU A 84 -39.33 11.88 -9.65
N PHE A 85 -38.63 10.96 -9.00
CA PHE A 85 -37.88 9.89 -9.62
C PHE A 85 -38.40 8.56 -9.08
N ASN A 86 -38.82 7.66 -9.98
CA ASN A 86 -39.02 6.28 -9.60
C ASN A 86 -37.69 5.74 -9.08
N SER A 87 -37.68 5.21 -7.86
CA SER A 87 -36.53 4.48 -7.37
C SER A 87 -36.20 3.38 -8.39
N PRO A 88 -34.94 3.23 -8.83
CA PRO A 88 -34.59 2.20 -9.78
C PRO A 88 -35.04 0.83 -9.23
N PRO A 89 -35.47 -0.11 -10.11
CA PRO A 89 -35.82 -1.46 -9.71
C PRO A 89 -34.73 -2.05 -8.83
N THR A 90 -35.09 -2.78 -7.77
CA THR A 90 -34.15 -3.37 -6.81
C THR A 90 -33.04 -4.19 -7.48
N GLU A 91 -33.34 -4.81 -8.64
CA GLU A 91 -32.38 -5.55 -9.48
C GLU A 91 -31.23 -4.70 -10.06
N LYS A 92 -31.40 -3.38 -10.15
CA LYS A 92 -30.37 -2.43 -10.62
C LYS A 92 -29.57 -1.80 -9.48
N MET A 93 -29.89 -2.13 -8.22
CA MET A 93 -29.08 -1.68 -7.10
C MET A 93 -27.86 -2.58 -6.97
N PRO A 94 -26.64 -2.02 -6.94
CA PRO A 94 -25.45 -2.82 -6.66
C PRO A 94 -25.56 -3.42 -5.25
N ASP A 95 -25.58 -4.75 -5.14
CA ASP A 95 -25.58 -5.47 -3.85
C ASP A 95 -24.28 -5.16 -3.07
N THR A 96 -24.34 -4.14 -2.22
CA THR A 96 -23.21 -3.46 -1.54
C THR A 96 -22.17 -4.33 -0.80
N LEU A 97 -22.31 -5.66 -0.70
CA LEU A 97 -21.32 -6.57 -0.11
C LEU A 97 -20.90 -7.73 -1.02
N ALA A 98 -21.84 -8.34 -1.75
CA ALA A 98 -21.55 -9.46 -2.67
C ALA A 98 -20.82 -8.99 -3.94
N GLU A 99 -20.96 -7.71 -4.29
CA GLU A 99 -20.30 -7.11 -5.45
C GLU A 99 -18.81 -6.80 -5.26
N GLN A 100 -18.24 -7.06 -4.09
CA GLN A 100 -16.78 -6.98 -3.85
C GLN A 100 -16.06 -8.31 -4.03
N SER A 101 -16.69 -9.32 -4.67
CA SER A 101 -16.06 -10.59 -4.99
C SER A 101 -14.69 -10.37 -5.65
N GLN A 102 -13.69 -11.14 -5.22
CA GLN A 102 -12.32 -11.08 -5.77
C GLN A 102 -12.34 -11.15 -7.30
N ALA A 103 -13.28 -11.93 -7.88
CA ALA A 103 -13.51 -12.00 -9.31
C ALA A 103 -13.80 -10.63 -9.94
N LYS A 104 -14.68 -9.79 -9.36
CA LYS A 104 -14.97 -8.44 -9.88
C LYS A 104 -13.75 -7.50 -9.80
N LYS A 105 -12.90 -7.67 -8.79
CA LYS A 105 -11.63 -6.93 -8.68
C LYS A 105 -10.64 -7.38 -9.75
N GLU A 106 -10.56 -8.67 -10.01
CA GLU A 106 -9.76 -9.24 -11.11
C GLU A 106 -10.27 -8.78 -12.47
N THR A 107 -11.58 -8.78 -12.72
CA THR A 107 -12.15 -8.31 -13.99
C THR A 107 -11.85 -6.83 -14.22
N LYS A 108 -11.96 -6.01 -13.17
CA LYS A 108 -11.63 -4.59 -13.24
C LYS A 108 -10.14 -4.39 -13.49
N LEU A 109 -9.28 -5.14 -12.81
CA LEU A 109 -7.84 -5.04 -12.98
C LEU A 109 -7.42 -5.45 -14.39
N ALA A 110 -7.97 -6.56 -14.90
CA ALA A 110 -7.76 -7.04 -16.28
C ALA A 110 -8.16 -6.00 -17.31
N ALA A 111 -9.33 -5.36 -17.14
CA ALA A 111 -9.79 -4.31 -18.04
C ALA A 111 -8.88 -3.08 -18.05
N VAL A 112 -8.25 -2.74 -16.92
CA VAL A 112 -7.35 -1.57 -16.81
C VAL A 112 -5.93 -1.91 -17.29
N SER A 113 -5.41 -3.08 -16.93
CA SER A 113 -4.04 -3.48 -17.29
C SER A 113 -3.92 -4.04 -18.71
N GLY A 114 -5.03 -4.41 -19.35
CA GLY A 114 -5.03 -5.10 -20.64
C GLY A 114 -4.56 -6.55 -20.58
N LEU A 115 -4.36 -7.10 -19.37
CA LEU A 115 -3.95 -8.49 -19.16
C LEU A 115 -5.18 -9.40 -19.06
N SER A 116 -5.07 -10.63 -19.56
CA SER A 116 -6.11 -11.63 -19.34
C SER A 116 -6.21 -12.04 -17.85
N ARG A 117 -7.35 -12.59 -17.45
CA ARG A 117 -7.55 -13.05 -16.07
C ARG A 117 -6.61 -14.19 -15.68
N GLU A 118 -6.27 -15.05 -16.64
CA GLU A 118 -5.34 -16.16 -16.46
C GLU A 118 -3.91 -15.64 -16.27
N GLU A 119 -3.48 -14.70 -17.12
CA GLU A 119 -2.17 -14.04 -16.95
C GLU A 119 -2.04 -13.36 -15.59
N LEU A 120 -3.09 -12.66 -15.12
CA LEU A 120 -3.08 -12.02 -13.79
C LEU A 120 -2.88 -13.02 -12.65
N ARG A 121 -3.45 -14.22 -12.75
CA ARG A 121 -3.29 -15.29 -11.76
C ARG A 121 -1.91 -15.92 -11.81
N ASN A 122 -1.31 -15.98 -12.99
CA ASN A 122 0.03 -16.54 -13.22
C ASN A 122 1.17 -15.57 -12.86
N LEU A 123 0.86 -14.31 -12.55
CA LEU A 123 1.88 -13.36 -12.09
C LEU A 123 2.50 -13.82 -10.76
N CYS A 124 3.84 -13.75 -10.70
CA CYS A 124 4.56 -14.01 -9.46
C CYS A 124 4.28 -12.90 -8.44
N ARG A 125 3.69 -13.24 -7.29
CA ARG A 125 3.35 -12.30 -6.21
C ARG A 125 4.21 -12.56 -4.98
N PHE A 126 5.04 -11.58 -4.59
CA PHE A 126 5.85 -11.65 -3.37
C PHE A 126 5.52 -10.52 -2.40
N THR A 127 5.16 -10.85 -1.16
CA THR A 127 5.03 -9.86 -0.09
C THR A 127 6.38 -9.70 0.61
N VAL A 128 6.99 -8.52 0.52
CA VAL A 128 8.36 -8.29 1.03
C VAL A 128 8.36 -7.70 2.44
N ARG A 129 7.41 -6.82 2.74
CA ARG A 129 7.25 -6.24 4.06
C ARG A 129 5.78 -6.08 4.38
N SER A 130 5.41 -6.53 5.58
CA SER A 130 4.11 -6.25 6.18
C SER A 130 4.28 -5.65 7.56
N THR A 131 3.49 -4.62 7.87
CA THR A 131 3.57 -3.89 9.14
C THR A 131 2.19 -3.37 9.54
N LYS A 132 1.87 -3.45 10.82
CA LYS A 132 0.73 -2.75 11.42
C LYS A 132 1.15 -1.32 11.75
N VAL A 133 0.54 -0.34 11.08
CA VAL A 133 0.75 1.09 11.34
C VAL A 133 -0.45 1.63 12.12
N GLN A 134 -0.23 2.56 13.03
CA GLN A 134 -1.29 3.16 13.85
C GLN A 134 -1.28 4.68 13.71
N HIS A 135 -2.47 5.26 13.58
CA HIS A 135 -2.67 6.71 13.61
C HIS A 135 -3.51 7.07 14.84
N MET A 136 -3.06 8.07 15.62
CA MET A 136 -3.78 8.54 16.79
C MET A 136 -4.87 9.52 16.37
N THR A 137 -6.11 9.25 16.74
CA THR A 137 -7.26 10.12 16.51
C THR A 137 -7.89 10.53 17.84
N LYS A 138 -8.85 11.46 17.81
CA LYS A 138 -9.65 11.82 19.00
C LYS A 138 -10.35 10.59 19.62
N LYS A 139 -10.70 9.58 18.80
CA LYS A 139 -11.32 8.32 19.23
C LYS A 139 -10.30 7.26 19.69
N GLY A 140 -9.01 7.57 19.69
CA GLY A 140 -7.93 6.66 20.06
C GLY A 140 -7.07 6.17 18.88
N LYS A 141 -6.31 5.09 19.12
CA LYS A 141 -5.36 4.52 18.14
C LYS A 141 -6.11 3.72 17.06
N MET A 142 -6.16 4.26 15.84
CA MET A 142 -6.71 3.55 14.68
C MET A 142 -5.59 2.79 13.97
N ALA A 143 -5.64 1.46 14.03
CA ALA A 143 -4.67 0.60 13.36
C ALA A 143 -5.04 0.29 11.91
N SER A 144 -4.03 0.15 11.06
CA SER A 144 -4.16 -0.28 9.68
C SER A 144 -2.95 -1.10 9.27
N GLN A 145 -3.21 -2.18 8.53
CA GLN A 145 -2.17 -3.02 7.97
C GLN A 145 -1.62 -2.40 6.70
N GLN A 146 -0.31 -2.47 6.53
CA GLN A 146 0.40 -1.99 5.34
C GLN A 146 1.28 -3.11 4.80
N ALA A 147 1.18 -3.36 3.49
CA ALA A 147 1.98 -4.36 2.80
C ALA A 147 2.71 -3.74 1.60
N TYR A 148 3.95 -4.17 1.37
CA TYR A 148 4.69 -3.93 0.14
C TYR A 148 4.74 -5.23 -0.65
N VAL A 149 4.13 -5.20 -1.83
CA VAL A 149 3.97 -6.35 -2.71
C VAL A 149 4.75 -6.08 -4.00
N VAL A 150 5.59 -7.02 -4.36
CA VAL A 150 6.29 -7.06 -5.65
C VAL A 150 5.55 -8.05 -6.53
N VAL A 151 5.27 -7.64 -7.76
CA VAL A 151 4.60 -8.47 -8.77
C VAL A 151 5.47 -8.47 -10.02
N GLY A 152 5.51 -9.58 -10.74
CA GLY A 152 6.21 -9.64 -12.02
C GLY A 152 5.88 -10.86 -12.84
N HIS A 153 6.33 -10.81 -14.10
CA HIS A 153 6.24 -11.91 -15.05
C HIS A 153 7.67 -12.28 -15.48
N PRO A 154 8.23 -13.40 -14.99
CA PRO A 154 9.64 -13.70 -15.17
C PRO A 154 10.02 -13.97 -16.63
N GLU A 155 9.11 -14.57 -17.42
CA GLU A 155 9.37 -14.81 -18.84
C GLU A 155 9.39 -13.50 -19.64
N LYS A 156 8.36 -12.65 -19.47
CA LYS A 156 8.24 -11.35 -20.17
C LYS A 156 9.16 -10.25 -19.61
N GLY A 157 9.84 -10.46 -18.48
CA GLY A 157 10.73 -9.45 -17.89
C GLY A 157 10.01 -8.25 -17.28
N LEU A 158 8.76 -8.43 -16.84
CA LEU A 158 7.95 -7.37 -16.23
C LEU A 158 8.10 -7.39 -14.71
N VAL A 159 8.21 -6.22 -14.09
CA VAL A 159 8.21 -6.11 -12.63
C VAL A 159 7.54 -4.81 -12.16
N GLY A 160 6.84 -4.87 -11.04
CA GLY A 160 6.16 -3.74 -10.42
C GLY A 160 6.14 -3.84 -8.90
N LEU A 161 5.97 -2.69 -8.25
CA LEU A 161 5.85 -2.58 -6.80
C LEU A 161 4.61 -1.78 -6.43
N GLY A 162 3.87 -2.33 -5.47
CA GLY A 162 2.68 -1.72 -4.91
C GLY A 162 2.78 -1.61 -3.39
N ARG A 163 2.35 -0.46 -2.88
CA ARG A 163 2.13 -0.24 -1.45
C ARG A 163 0.64 -0.31 -1.16
N GLY A 164 0.24 -1.38 -0.50
CA GLY A 164 -1.14 -1.60 -0.09
C GLY A 164 -1.39 -1.21 1.36
N ARG A 165 -2.62 -0.78 1.64
CA ARG A 165 -3.09 -0.47 2.99
C ARG A 165 -4.51 -1.00 3.18
N GLY A 166 -4.78 -1.61 4.32
CA GLY A 166 -6.08 -2.20 4.61
C GLY A 166 -6.37 -2.32 6.10
N HIS A 167 -7.57 -2.79 6.42
CA HIS A 167 -7.94 -3.16 7.79
C HIS A 167 -7.32 -4.50 8.20
N SER A 168 -7.42 -5.49 7.30
CA SER A 168 -6.79 -6.81 7.42
C SER A 168 -5.50 -6.90 6.59
N HIS A 169 -4.64 -7.86 6.93
CA HIS A 169 -3.42 -8.16 6.21
C HIS A 169 -3.69 -8.55 4.75
N ALA A 170 -4.65 -9.45 4.52
CA ALA A 170 -5.04 -9.88 3.17
C ALA A 170 -5.54 -8.70 2.32
N ALA A 171 -6.42 -7.87 2.90
CA ALA A 171 -6.91 -6.67 2.23
C ALA A 171 -5.77 -5.69 1.84
N ALA A 172 -4.76 -5.53 2.71
CA ALA A 172 -3.59 -4.73 2.40
C ALA A 172 -2.72 -5.38 1.30
N GLN A 173 -2.58 -6.70 1.29
CA GLN A 173 -1.86 -7.39 0.22
C GLN A 173 -2.59 -7.28 -1.12
N ASP A 174 -3.92 -7.33 -1.15
CA ASP A 174 -4.72 -7.26 -2.39
C ASP A 174 -4.70 -5.85 -2.99
N ASP A 175 -4.84 -4.83 -2.16
CA ASP A 175 -4.63 -3.43 -2.57
C ASP A 175 -3.18 -3.20 -3.06
N GLY A 176 -2.21 -3.83 -2.39
CA GLY A 176 -0.81 -3.82 -2.82
C GLY A 176 -0.60 -4.50 -4.17
N PHE A 177 -1.26 -5.63 -4.40
CA PHE A 177 -1.21 -6.37 -5.67
C PHE A 177 -1.79 -5.55 -6.82
N GLN A 178 -2.97 -4.95 -6.64
CA GLN A 178 -3.60 -4.10 -7.66
C GLN A 178 -2.68 -2.95 -8.08
N LYS A 179 -2.10 -2.24 -7.09
CA LYS A 179 -1.15 -1.15 -7.36
C LYS A 179 0.13 -1.65 -8.03
N ALA A 180 0.64 -2.81 -7.63
CA ALA A 180 1.84 -3.38 -8.23
C ALA A 180 1.63 -3.72 -9.70
N VAL A 181 0.48 -4.32 -10.05
CA VAL A 181 0.11 -4.67 -11.44
C VAL A 181 0.02 -3.43 -12.31
N LEU A 182 -0.62 -2.37 -11.82
CA LEU A 182 -0.72 -1.09 -12.54
C LEU A 182 0.64 -0.39 -12.72
N ASN A 183 1.59 -0.70 -11.83
CA ASN A 183 2.93 -0.13 -11.84
C ASN A 183 3.99 -1.06 -12.46
N MET A 184 3.57 -2.15 -13.12
CA MET A 184 4.52 -3.03 -13.79
C MET A 184 5.08 -2.34 -15.02
N ASP A 185 6.40 -2.46 -15.18
CA ASP A 185 7.10 -1.98 -16.37
C ASP A 185 8.14 -3.01 -16.79
N TYR A 186 8.55 -2.92 -18.05
CA TYR A 186 9.49 -3.81 -18.69
C TYR A 186 10.92 -3.52 -18.23
N VAL A 187 11.68 -4.60 -18.01
CA VAL A 187 13.08 -4.54 -17.59
C VAL A 187 13.96 -5.13 -18.68
N ASN A 188 14.87 -4.29 -19.18
CA ASN A 188 15.86 -4.69 -20.17
C ASN A 188 16.87 -5.69 -19.56
N ARG A 189 16.76 -6.97 -19.90
CA ARG A 189 17.68 -8.03 -19.43
C ARG A 189 18.69 -8.40 -20.50
N TYR A 190 19.97 -8.46 -20.12
CA TYR A 190 21.03 -9.03 -20.94
C TYR A 190 20.91 -10.56 -20.97
N GLU A 191 20.89 -11.15 -22.16
CA GLU A 191 20.69 -12.60 -22.39
C GLU A 191 19.46 -13.16 -21.65
N GLU A 192 18.42 -12.33 -21.45
CA GLU A 192 17.23 -12.66 -20.66
C GLU A 192 17.50 -13.13 -19.22
N ARG A 193 18.74 -12.97 -18.72
CA ARG A 193 19.19 -13.54 -17.43
C ARG A 193 19.80 -12.53 -16.45
N THR A 194 20.55 -11.52 -16.92
CA THR A 194 21.29 -10.58 -16.05
C THR A 194 20.97 -9.12 -16.42
N LEU A 195 21.45 -8.19 -15.61
CA LEU A 195 21.33 -6.75 -15.82
C LEU A 195 22.23 -6.28 -16.98
N TRP A 196 21.82 -5.21 -17.65
CA TRP A 196 22.65 -4.49 -18.62
C TRP A 196 23.55 -3.45 -17.92
N GLY A 197 24.79 -3.30 -18.39
CA GLY A 197 25.71 -2.25 -17.93
C GLY A 197 26.71 -2.64 -16.84
N GLU A 198 27.63 -1.73 -16.55
CA GLU A 198 28.72 -1.91 -15.58
C GLU A 198 28.45 -1.09 -14.31
N GLY A 199 29.03 -1.52 -13.18
CA GLY A 199 28.62 -1.14 -11.81
C GLY A 199 28.54 0.35 -11.43
N LYS A 200 28.91 1.29 -12.31
CA LYS A 200 28.63 2.72 -12.15
C LYS A 200 27.19 3.09 -12.57
N ASP A 201 26.69 2.47 -13.64
CA ASP A 201 25.37 2.76 -14.20
C ASP A 201 24.25 2.09 -13.39
N LEU A 202 24.59 1.00 -12.70
CA LEU A 202 23.68 0.18 -11.91
C LEU A 202 23.60 0.62 -10.43
N GLN A 203 23.52 1.94 -10.20
CA GLN A 203 23.44 2.51 -8.85
C GLN A 203 22.13 3.29 -8.65
N GLY A 204 21.38 2.92 -7.63
CA GLY A 204 20.12 3.55 -7.26
C GLY A 204 20.19 4.19 -5.89
N LYS A 205 19.70 5.42 -5.76
CA LYS A 205 19.52 6.09 -4.47
C LYS A 205 18.05 6.44 -4.28
N TRP A 206 17.49 6.02 -3.16
CA TRP A 206 16.18 6.48 -2.72
C TRP A 206 16.24 6.90 -1.26
N GLY A 207 16.07 8.20 -0.99
CA GLY A 207 16.29 8.75 0.35
C GLY A 207 17.73 8.49 0.82
N ALA A 208 17.87 7.82 1.97
CA ALA A 208 19.18 7.44 2.53
C ALA A 208 19.67 6.05 2.11
N ALA A 209 18.87 5.28 1.36
CA ALA A 209 19.24 3.95 0.89
C ALA A 209 19.95 4.05 -0.46
N LYS A 210 21.14 3.45 -0.57
CA LYS A 210 21.89 3.31 -1.82
C LYS A 210 21.99 1.83 -2.18
N VAL A 211 21.65 1.47 -3.40
CA VAL A 211 21.68 0.11 -3.91
C VAL A 211 22.67 0.06 -5.08
N HIS A 212 23.67 -0.80 -4.97
CA HIS A 212 24.63 -1.07 -6.03
C HIS A 212 24.33 -2.45 -6.59
N LEU A 213 23.95 -2.51 -7.86
CA LEU A 213 23.73 -3.76 -8.58
C LEU A 213 24.93 -4.03 -9.50
N ARG A 214 25.21 -5.30 -9.73
CA ARG A 214 26.30 -5.75 -10.60
C ARG A 214 25.82 -6.93 -11.44
N ALA A 215 26.03 -6.83 -12.75
CA ALA A 215 25.87 -7.94 -13.67
C ALA A 215 26.87 -9.05 -13.35
N ARG A 216 26.48 -10.29 -13.63
CA ARG A 216 27.30 -11.48 -13.34
C ARG A 216 27.28 -12.47 -14.51
N PRO A 217 28.36 -13.24 -14.69
CA PRO A 217 28.43 -14.27 -15.73
C PRO A 217 27.38 -15.38 -15.48
N PRO A 218 27.08 -16.19 -16.52
CA PRO A 218 26.07 -17.24 -16.39
C PRO A 218 26.51 -18.28 -15.36
N GLY A 219 25.55 -18.78 -14.57
CA GLY A 219 25.79 -19.80 -13.55
C GLY A 219 26.25 -19.27 -12.19
N PHE A 220 26.33 -17.95 -12.02
CA PHE A 220 26.64 -17.33 -10.73
C PHE A 220 25.45 -17.36 -9.75
N GLY A 221 24.22 -17.28 -10.28
CA GLY A 221 23.00 -17.24 -9.49
C GLY A 221 22.72 -15.87 -8.83
N LEU A 222 21.70 -15.84 -7.97
CA LEU A 222 21.24 -14.64 -7.28
C LEU A 222 21.92 -14.46 -5.91
N MET A 223 23.10 -13.83 -5.88
CA MET A 223 23.78 -13.46 -4.63
C MET A 223 23.41 -12.04 -4.19
N VAL A 224 22.18 -11.90 -3.70
CA VAL A 224 21.56 -10.60 -3.39
C VAL A 224 20.84 -10.62 -2.03
N PRO A 225 20.67 -9.45 -1.37
CA PRO A 225 19.86 -9.34 -0.17
C PRO A 225 18.43 -9.86 -0.39
N PRO A 226 17.77 -10.40 0.64
CA PRO A 226 16.49 -11.13 0.50
C PRO A 226 15.37 -10.29 -0.13
N MET A 227 15.44 -8.98 0.06
CA MET A 227 14.52 -8.02 -0.52
C MET A 227 14.65 -7.86 -2.02
N ILE A 228 15.89 -7.74 -2.49
CA ILE A 228 16.24 -7.60 -3.90
C ILE A 228 16.04 -8.96 -4.59
N HIS A 229 16.29 -10.06 -3.87
CA HIS A 229 16.03 -11.41 -4.36
C HIS A 229 14.58 -11.55 -4.85
N ARG A 230 13.58 -11.11 -4.07
CA ARG A 230 12.17 -11.20 -4.49
C ARG A 230 11.87 -10.38 -5.74
N VAL A 231 12.53 -9.23 -5.92
CA VAL A 231 12.41 -8.40 -7.12
C VAL A 231 13.02 -9.10 -8.33
N PHE A 232 14.23 -9.65 -8.19
CA PHE A 232 14.92 -10.32 -9.28
C PHE A 232 14.24 -11.63 -9.69
N THR A 233 13.72 -12.40 -8.73
CA THR A 233 12.89 -13.57 -9.03
C THR A 233 11.62 -13.17 -9.80
N ALA A 234 10.91 -12.10 -9.40
CA ALA A 234 9.71 -11.65 -10.10
C ALA A 234 10.00 -11.14 -11.52
N CYS A 235 11.15 -10.49 -11.71
CA CYS A 235 11.62 -9.98 -13.00
C CYS A 235 12.17 -11.09 -13.92
N GLY A 236 12.52 -12.26 -13.39
CA GLY A 236 13.19 -13.33 -14.14
C GLY A 236 14.69 -13.08 -14.35
N ILE A 237 15.35 -12.34 -13.47
CA ILE A 237 16.81 -12.23 -13.43
C ILE A 237 17.35 -13.46 -12.68
N LYS A 238 18.32 -14.14 -13.28
CA LYS A 238 18.92 -15.39 -12.76
C LYS A 238 20.30 -15.15 -12.14
N ASP A 239 21.10 -14.25 -12.72
CA ASP A 239 22.47 -13.96 -12.26
C ASP A 239 22.63 -12.49 -11.91
N ALA A 240 22.92 -12.18 -10.65
CA ALA A 240 23.22 -10.82 -10.23
C ALA A 240 23.88 -10.79 -8.84
N SER A 241 24.64 -9.73 -8.58
CA SER A 241 25.11 -9.39 -7.23
C SER A 241 24.61 -8.01 -6.84
N ALA A 242 24.20 -7.85 -5.57
CA ALA A 242 23.69 -6.59 -5.06
C ALA A 242 24.26 -6.28 -3.69
N MET A 243 24.57 -5.01 -3.46
CA MET A 243 25.02 -4.49 -2.17
C MET A 243 24.19 -3.26 -1.80
N ILE A 244 23.75 -3.21 -0.54
CA ILE A 244 23.04 -2.05 0.01
C ILE A 244 24.03 -1.26 0.86
N VAL A 245 24.20 0.01 0.56
CA VAL A 245 25.07 0.94 1.27
C VAL A 245 24.21 2.00 1.96
N GLY A 246 24.55 2.34 3.21
CA GLY A 246 23.77 3.28 4.03
C GLY A 246 22.53 2.64 4.63
N SER A 247 21.35 3.23 4.39
CA SER A 247 20.09 2.76 5.00
C SER A 247 19.61 1.45 4.38
N ARG A 248 19.26 0.49 5.25
CA ARG A 248 18.67 -0.80 4.89
C ARG A 248 17.14 -0.80 5.04
N ASN A 249 16.51 0.37 5.03
CA ASN A 249 15.06 0.46 5.16
C ASN A 249 14.37 -0.20 3.96
N ARG A 250 13.63 -1.27 4.24
CA ARG A 250 12.98 -2.13 3.26
C ARG A 250 12.27 -1.38 2.10
N PRO A 251 11.29 -0.50 2.34
CA PRO A 251 10.58 0.18 1.27
C PRO A 251 11.46 1.07 0.40
N ASP A 252 12.51 1.67 0.94
CA ASP A 252 13.38 2.58 0.19
C ASP A 252 14.36 1.79 -0.69
N VAL A 253 14.88 0.67 -0.17
CA VAL A 253 15.68 -0.28 -0.97
C VAL A 253 14.87 -0.79 -2.16
N LEU A 254 13.60 -1.17 -1.97
CA LEU A 254 12.75 -1.66 -3.08
C LEU A 254 12.55 -0.58 -4.16
N LYS A 255 12.27 0.66 -3.75
CA LYS A 255 12.10 1.77 -4.68
C LYS A 255 13.39 2.09 -5.42
N ALA A 256 14.52 2.15 -4.72
CA ALA A 256 15.83 2.34 -5.32
C ALA A 256 16.15 1.24 -6.34
N THR A 257 15.82 -0.01 -6.00
CA THR A 257 16.05 -1.15 -6.90
C THR A 257 15.21 -1.03 -8.17
N ILE A 258 13.91 -0.75 -8.03
CA ILE A 258 12.99 -0.65 -9.18
C ILE A 258 13.30 0.55 -10.05
N GLN A 259 13.68 1.66 -9.44
CA GLN A 259 14.15 2.83 -10.17
C GLN A 259 15.34 2.51 -11.08
N VAL A 260 16.28 1.68 -10.62
CA VAL A 260 17.42 1.24 -11.45
C VAL A 260 16.92 0.33 -12.58
N LEU A 261 15.99 -0.58 -12.31
CA LEU A 261 15.49 -1.52 -13.31
C LEU A 261 14.66 -0.84 -14.43
N HIS A 262 13.82 0.12 -14.10
CA HIS A 262 12.91 0.82 -15.03
C HIS A 262 13.56 2.04 -15.74
N GLY A 263 14.89 2.14 -15.80
CA GLY A 263 15.55 3.20 -16.59
C GLY A 263 15.62 4.59 -15.94
N GLY A 264 15.30 4.76 -14.64
CA GLY A 264 15.64 5.95 -13.86
C GLY A 264 14.50 6.94 -13.59
N GLY A 265 13.30 6.67 -14.10
CA GLY A 265 12.09 7.35 -13.64
C GLY A 265 11.77 7.02 -12.18
N ASN A 266 11.07 7.92 -11.47
CA ASN A 266 10.44 7.52 -10.21
C ASN A 266 9.46 6.37 -10.52
N PRO A 267 9.43 5.29 -9.71
CA PRO A 267 8.44 4.23 -9.91
C PRO A 267 7.03 4.84 -9.92
N SER A 268 6.19 4.39 -10.85
CA SER A 268 4.83 4.89 -11.03
C SER A 268 4.04 4.88 -9.71
N GLY A 269 3.27 5.95 -9.46
CA GLY A 269 2.57 6.16 -8.18
C GLY A 269 3.41 6.78 -7.04
N PHE A 270 4.72 7.02 -7.24
CA PHE A 270 5.59 7.75 -6.30
C PHE A 270 6.07 9.10 -6.88
N GLY A 271 5.13 10.02 -7.09
CA GLY A 271 5.42 11.46 -7.17
C GLY A 271 6.27 11.91 -8.37
N THR A 272 5.69 11.87 -9.56
CA THR A 272 6.05 12.67 -10.74
C THR A 272 4.77 13.19 -11.41
N GLY A 273 3.82 13.67 -10.62
CA GLY A 273 2.60 14.28 -11.15
C GLY A 273 2.82 15.74 -11.57
N ILE A 274 2.23 16.14 -12.70
CA ILE A 274 2.11 17.54 -13.15
C ILE A 274 1.43 18.43 -12.09
N PHE A 275 0.58 17.85 -11.23
CA PHE A 275 -0.13 18.51 -10.12
C PHE A 275 0.33 18.05 -8.71
N GLY A 276 1.45 17.32 -8.60
CA GLY A 276 2.00 16.85 -7.33
C GLY A 276 3.35 17.52 -7.03
N LYS A 277 3.72 17.64 -5.75
CA LYS A 277 5.07 18.09 -5.35
C LYS A 277 6.11 17.28 -6.13
N LYS A 278 6.89 17.94 -6.99
CA LYS A 278 8.01 17.32 -7.72
C LYS A 278 8.84 16.53 -6.70
N GLY A 279 9.01 15.23 -6.92
CA GLY A 279 9.94 14.43 -6.12
C GLY A 279 11.31 15.12 -6.05
N PRO A 280 12.08 14.97 -4.95
CA PRO A 280 13.39 15.59 -4.83
C PRO A 280 14.24 15.31 -6.08
N ARG A 281 14.90 16.33 -6.63
CA ARG A 281 15.74 16.19 -7.84
C ARG A 281 16.82 15.11 -7.68
N GLU A 282 17.27 14.86 -6.45
CA GLU A 282 18.24 13.80 -6.12
C GLU A 282 17.75 12.38 -6.41
N ASN A 283 16.44 12.15 -6.44
CA ASN A 283 15.86 10.87 -6.82
C ASN A 283 15.68 10.77 -8.33
N LYS A 284 16.24 11.65 -9.17
CA LYS A 284 16.30 11.47 -10.62
C LYS A 284 17.59 10.71 -10.98
N GLY A 285 17.71 9.47 -10.54
CA GLY A 285 18.79 8.60 -11.03
C GLY A 285 18.62 8.35 -12.54
N ARG A 286 19.71 8.09 -13.25
CA ARG A 286 19.62 7.38 -14.54
C ARG A 286 19.58 5.89 -14.21
N GLY A 287 18.57 5.18 -14.68
CA GLY A 287 18.50 3.74 -14.48
C GLY A 287 19.30 2.99 -15.54
N MET A 288 19.14 1.68 -15.51
CA MET A 288 19.72 0.75 -16.46
C MET A 288 19.27 1.11 -17.88
N ARG A 289 20.24 1.25 -18.79
CA ARG A 289 20.03 1.54 -20.20
C ARG A 289 20.21 0.28 -21.01
N SER A 290 19.39 0.09 -22.03
CA SER A 290 19.59 -1.01 -22.99
C SER A 290 20.79 -0.72 -23.91
N LYS A 291 21.26 -1.78 -24.60
CA LYS A 291 22.23 -1.65 -25.69
C LYS A 291 21.77 -0.62 -26.71
N ASP A 292 20.54 -0.79 -27.17
CA ASP A 292 19.94 -0.01 -28.25
C ASP A 292 19.80 1.46 -27.87
N GLU A 293 19.48 1.76 -26.61
CA GLU A 293 19.49 3.13 -26.09
C GLU A 293 20.89 3.75 -26.13
N ILE A 294 21.92 3.00 -25.71
CA ILE A 294 23.31 3.47 -25.73
C ILE A 294 23.78 3.67 -27.17
N GLU A 295 23.43 2.78 -28.09
CA GLU A 295 23.78 2.87 -29.51
C GLU A 295 23.15 4.09 -30.18
N ARG A 296 21.85 4.32 -29.93
CA ARG A 296 21.13 5.50 -30.41
C ARG A 296 21.71 6.79 -29.85
N GLU A 297 22.04 6.84 -28.56
CA GLU A 297 22.65 8.01 -27.93
C GLU A 297 24.05 8.31 -28.47
N ARG A 298 24.87 7.29 -28.75
CA ARG A 298 26.26 7.46 -29.21
C ARG A 298 26.39 7.55 -30.72
N GLY A 299 25.38 7.14 -31.48
CA GLY A 299 25.43 7.06 -32.95
C GLY A 299 26.43 6.03 -33.48
N ARG A 300 26.77 5.01 -32.68
CA ARG A 300 27.71 3.93 -33.03
C ARG A 300 27.22 2.61 -32.46
N TYR A 301 27.43 1.53 -33.21
CA TYR A 301 27.12 0.17 -32.76
C TYR A 301 28.01 -0.26 -31.61
N GLY A 302 27.41 -0.84 -30.58
CA GLY A 302 28.09 -1.43 -29.44
C GLY A 302 28.40 -2.89 -29.73
N VAL A 303 29.66 -3.27 -29.61
CA VAL A 303 30.06 -4.69 -29.70
C VAL A 303 29.93 -5.30 -28.31
N ASP A 304 29.22 -6.41 -28.25
CA ASP A 304 29.07 -7.20 -27.04
C ASP A 304 30.20 -8.23 -26.98
N VAL A 305 31.25 -7.92 -26.20
CA VAL A 305 32.47 -8.73 -26.12
C VAL A 305 32.28 -9.98 -25.24
N GLY A 306 31.22 -10.03 -24.43
CA GLY A 306 30.95 -11.10 -23.47
C GLY A 306 30.12 -12.27 -24.01
N ARG A 307 29.44 -12.07 -25.14
CA ARG A 307 28.58 -13.10 -25.76
C ARG A 307 29.45 -14.15 -26.45
N ARG A 308 29.70 -15.28 -25.76
CA ARG A 308 30.28 -16.46 -26.41
C ARG A 308 29.21 -17.04 -27.35
N ILE A 309 29.54 -17.11 -28.64
CA ILE A 309 28.73 -17.74 -29.69
C ILE A 309 28.62 -19.25 -29.43
#